data_AF-A0A942P093-F1
#
_entry.id   AF-A0A942P093-F1
#
_cell.length_a   1.000
_cell.length_b   1.000
_cell.length_c   1.000
_cell.angle_alpha   90.00
_cell.angle_beta   90.00
_cell.angle_gamma   90.00
#
_symmetry.space_group_name_H-M   'P 1'
#
loop_
_entity.id
_entity.type
_entity.pdbx_description
1 polymer ?
#
loop_
_entity_poly.entity_id
_entity_poly.type
_entity_poly.pdbx_seq_one_letter_code
_entity_poly.pdbx_strand_id
1 'polypeptide(L)'
;GYYVTMIGDDDTIADGLFNLLNLMYKYDLDAIYSGFSTYYWPGIKLRFNNLNTQISIPKNKVTNQILDPQFLQSLCLRNGCTELGLLPRLYYGIIKRTCLIELKNAAGTFFPGPSPDMANAFSASFFIKKYWHISYPIFIAGNSPSSAAGLGLQGRHVGAIEKMNFISDYTKRNWNIFIPKFWSGETIWAQSVYEACLKSGFEKLFEKNNFLKLYAKCLVFHFSFRSLIFNSFKAYNRNSNIIGKIDNINKILFYIILFINKRAVYFFINRVKMLNPFAQKKQSNQSASFFSIHDAERLVSVNVSSNNNFFAVCER
;
A
#
# COMPACT_ATOMS: atom_id res chain seq x y z
N GLY A 1 7.62 22.90 8.68
CA GLY A 1 6.25 22.75 9.21
C GLY A 1 6.20 21.65 10.26
N TYR A 2 5.13 21.63 11.07
CA TYR A 2 4.87 20.58 12.08
C TYR A 2 4.49 19.23 11.45
N TYR A 3 3.74 19.28 10.35
CA TYR A 3 3.31 18.14 9.56
C TYR A 3 3.88 18.22 8.14
N VAL A 4 4.07 17.07 7.52
CA VAL A 4 4.63 16.93 6.17
C VAL A 4 3.72 15.99 5.37
N THR A 5 3.51 16.32 4.11
CA THR A 5 2.87 15.46 3.10
C THR A 5 3.68 15.48 1.82
N MET A 6 3.51 14.49 0.96
CA MET A 6 4.11 14.43 -0.37
C MET A 6 3.02 14.14 -1.40
N ILE A 7 3.05 14.88 -2.50
CA ILE A 7 2.22 14.69 -3.69
C ILE A 7 3.11 14.76 -4.92
N GLY A 8 2.65 14.16 -6.02
CA GLY A 8 3.27 14.21 -7.33
C GLY A 8 3.00 15.55 -8.02
N ASP A 9 3.71 15.78 -9.11
CA ASP A 9 3.49 16.93 -9.98
C ASP A 9 2.16 16.84 -10.75
N ASP A 10 1.61 15.64 -10.91
CA ASP A 10 0.31 15.38 -11.55
C ASP A 10 -0.87 15.33 -10.55
N ASP A 11 -0.60 15.49 -9.26
CA ASP A 11 -1.56 15.40 -8.16
C ASP A 11 -2.09 16.76 -7.69
N THR A 12 -3.17 16.74 -6.90
CA THR A 12 -3.63 17.93 -6.16
C THR A 12 -4.26 17.58 -4.81
N ILE A 13 -4.59 18.59 -4.02
CA ILE A 13 -5.17 18.48 -2.67
C ILE A 13 -6.50 19.25 -2.63
N ALA A 14 -7.50 18.68 -1.96
CA ALA A 14 -8.79 19.31 -1.73
C ALA A 14 -8.75 20.31 -0.54
N ASP A 15 -9.68 21.26 -0.54
CA ASP A 15 -9.76 22.38 0.43
C ASP A 15 -9.89 21.93 1.90
N GLY A 16 -10.23 20.66 2.17
CA GLY A 16 -10.35 20.10 3.51
C GLY A 16 -9.02 19.87 4.26
N LEU A 17 -7.87 20.09 3.62
CA LEU A 17 -6.56 19.82 4.24
C LEU A 17 -6.35 20.56 5.56
N PHE A 18 -6.63 21.87 5.60
CA PHE A 18 -6.35 22.67 6.80
C PHE A 18 -7.25 22.28 7.98
N ASN A 19 -8.50 21.88 7.71
CA ASN A 19 -9.38 21.32 8.74
C ASN A 19 -8.79 20.03 9.31
N LEU A 20 -8.23 19.18 8.45
CA LEU A 20 -7.56 17.96 8.89
C LEU A 20 -6.31 18.25 9.71
N LEU A 21 -5.50 19.23 9.31
CA LEU A 21 -4.32 19.65 10.07
C LEU A 21 -4.68 20.21 11.45
N ASN A 22 -5.77 20.97 11.56
CA ASN A 22 -6.29 21.45 12.85
C ASN A 22 -6.70 20.29 13.76
N LEU A 23 -7.33 19.24 13.22
CA LEU A 23 -7.65 18.03 13.97
C LEU A 23 -6.38 17.30 14.42
N MET A 24 -5.40 17.14 13.53
CA MET A 24 -4.11 16.53 13.89
C MET A 24 -3.42 17.27 15.02
N TYR A 25 -3.44 18.61 14.98
CA TYR A 25 -2.86 19.44 16.03
C TYR A 25 -3.64 19.32 17.35
N LYS A 26 -4.98 19.42 17.30
CA LYS A 26 -5.88 19.32 18.47
C LYS A 26 -5.75 17.98 19.21
N TYR A 27 -5.64 16.88 18.48
CA TYR A 27 -5.57 15.53 19.04
C TYR A 27 -4.13 14.99 19.14
N ASP A 28 -3.14 15.81 18.81
CA ASP A 28 -1.71 15.45 18.79
C ASP A 28 -1.46 14.13 18.03
N LEU A 29 -1.98 14.04 16.81
CA LEU A 29 -1.82 12.86 15.96
C LEU A 29 -0.43 12.83 15.32
N ASP A 30 0.13 11.63 15.19
CA ASP A 30 1.42 11.41 14.53
C ASP A 30 1.25 11.26 13.02
N ALA A 31 0.16 10.65 12.56
CA ALA A 31 -0.12 10.52 11.14
C ALA A 31 -1.61 10.42 10.83
N ILE A 32 -1.96 10.85 9.61
CA ILE A 32 -3.24 10.55 8.97
C ILE A 32 -2.99 10.01 7.56
N TYR A 33 -3.63 8.90 7.24
CA TYR A 33 -3.79 8.46 5.86
C TYR A 33 -5.23 8.71 5.45
N SER A 34 -5.42 9.58 4.47
CA SER A 34 -6.73 9.82 3.89
C SER A 34 -6.89 9.02 2.61
N GLY A 35 -8.13 8.65 2.28
CA GLY A 35 -8.47 8.21 0.94
C GLY A 35 -8.06 9.25 -0.11
N PHE A 36 -8.15 8.84 -1.38
CA PHE A 36 -7.95 9.75 -2.49
C PHE A 36 -9.06 9.58 -3.54
N SER A 37 -9.36 10.68 -4.21
CA SER A 37 -10.08 10.65 -5.48
C SER A 37 -9.08 10.47 -6.61
N THR A 38 -9.54 10.08 -7.79
CA THR A 38 -8.67 9.90 -8.95
C THR A 38 -9.02 10.89 -10.04
N TYR A 39 -8.05 11.60 -10.57
CA TYR A 39 -8.18 12.43 -11.77
C TYR A 39 -7.42 11.79 -12.92
N TYR A 40 -8.10 11.58 -14.06
CA TYR A 40 -7.47 11.07 -15.27
C TYR A 40 -7.14 12.23 -16.21
N TRP A 41 -5.84 12.50 -16.37
CA TRP A 41 -5.36 13.49 -17.34
C TRP A 41 -5.72 13.03 -18.78
N PRO A 42 -5.89 13.98 -19.73
CA PRO A 42 -6.17 13.64 -21.13
C PRO A 42 -5.16 12.63 -21.69
N GLY A 43 -5.64 11.69 -22.51
CA GLY A 43 -4.79 10.73 -23.22
C GLY A 43 -4.61 9.37 -22.54
N ILE A 44 -5.17 9.14 -21.34
CA ILE A 44 -5.22 7.80 -20.76
C ILE A 44 -6.18 6.90 -21.55
N LYS A 45 -5.64 5.79 -22.06
CA LYS A 45 -6.41 4.68 -22.62
C LYS A 45 -6.48 3.56 -21.59
N LEU A 46 -7.64 3.31 -20.99
CA LEU A 46 -7.84 2.07 -20.23
C LEU A 46 -8.20 0.95 -21.20
N ARG A 47 -7.82 -0.28 -20.86
CA ARG A 47 -8.09 -1.49 -21.68
C ARG A 47 -9.55 -1.64 -22.13
N PHE A 48 -10.50 -1.09 -21.38
CA PHE A 48 -11.94 -1.27 -21.60
C PHE A 48 -12.75 0.02 -21.61
N ASN A 49 -12.12 1.20 -21.53
CA ASN A 49 -12.80 2.50 -21.60
C ASN A 49 -11.82 3.64 -21.93
N ASN A 50 -12.23 4.58 -22.76
CA ASN A 50 -11.53 5.86 -22.91
C ASN A 50 -12.08 6.82 -21.83
N LEU A 51 -11.42 6.90 -20.68
CA LEU A 51 -11.72 7.93 -19.69
C LEU A 51 -11.02 9.22 -20.13
N ASN A 52 -11.63 9.94 -21.06
CA ASN A 52 -11.18 11.30 -21.35
C ASN A 52 -11.58 12.19 -20.17
N THR A 53 -10.59 12.74 -19.45
CA THR A 53 -10.73 13.82 -18.45
C THR A 53 -11.87 13.59 -17.45
N GLN A 54 -11.70 12.63 -16.55
CA GLN A 54 -12.71 12.33 -15.54
C GLN A 54 -12.12 12.37 -14.13
N ILE A 55 -12.90 12.92 -13.20
CA ILE A 55 -12.68 12.75 -11.77
C ILE A 55 -13.54 11.58 -11.27
N SER A 56 -12.92 10.66 -10.54
CA SER A 56 -13.59 9.58 -9.84
C SER A 56 -13.54 9.86 -8.34
N ILE A 57 -14.70 10.19 -7.79
CA ILE A 57 -14.87 10.45 -6.36
C ILE A 57 -15.49 9.20 -5.72
N PRO A 58 -14.88 8.62 -4.68
CA PRO A 58 -15.47 7.52 -3.93
C PRO A 58 -16.83 7.94 -3.35
N LYS A 59 -17.90 7.19 -3.65
CA LYS A 59 -19.27 7.45 -3.15
C LYS A 59 -19.57 6.82 -1.80
N ASN A 60 -18.56 6.25 -1.15
CA ASN A 60 -18.74 5.55 0.10
C ASN A 60 -18.98 6.53 1.24
N LYS A 61 -19.74 6.09 2.25
CA LYS A 61 -19.87 6.85 3.51
C LYS A 61 -18.47 7.13 4.05
N VAL A 62 -18.23 8.37 4.44
CA VAL A 62 -16.98 8.77 5.09
C VAL A 62 -16.87 8.00 6.41
N THR A 63 -15.74 7.32 6.59
CA THR A 63 -15.40 6.56 7.79
C THR A 63 -14.10 7.11 8.35
N ASN A 64 -13.95 7.01 9.67
CA ASN A 64 -12.68 7.21 10.35
C ASN A 64 -12.42 6.00 11.25
N GLN A 65 -11.15 5.70 11.45
CA GLN A 65 -10.72 4.63 12.35
C GLN A 65 -9.34 4.94 12.90
N ILE A 66 -9.14 4.66 14.18
CA ILE A 66 -7.83 4.63 14.80
C ILE A 66 -7.23 3.27 14.49
N LEU A 67 -6.01 3.24 13.96
CA LEU A 67 -5.34 2.00 13.59
C LEU A 67 -3.99 1.92 14.27
N ASP A 68 -3.58 0.70 14.59
CA ASP A 68 -2.24 0.38 15.10
C ASP A 68 -1.25 0.22 13.92
N PRO A 69 -0.24 1.10 13.78
CA PRO A 69 0.78 0.99 12.74
C PRO A 69 1.59 -0.31 12.80
N GLN A 70 1.91 -0.82 13.99
CA GLN A 70 2.69 -2.05 14.17
C GLN A 70 1.87 -3.29 13.77
N PHE A 71 0.56 -3.29 14.04
CA PHE A 71 -0.35 -4.31 13.50
C PHE A 71 -0.37 -4.28 11.96
N LEU A 72 -0.41 -3.09 11.35
CA LEU A 72 -0.40 -2.93 9.90
C LEU A 72 0.93 -3.38 9.26
N GLN A 73 2.06 -3.12 9.90
CA GLN A 73 3.36 -3.67 9.48
C GLN A 73 3.35 -5.20 9.52
N SER A 74 2.82 -5.79 10.60
CA SER A 74 2.67 -7.24 10.73
C SER A 74 1.77 -7.82 9.63
N LEU A 75 0.69 -7.12 9.28
CA LEU A 75 -0.17 -7.50 8.16
C LEU A 75 0.57 -7.41 6.80
N CYS A 76 1.38 -6.37 6.58
CA CYS A 76 2.20 -6.22 5.39
C CYS A 76 3.17 -7.40 5.22
N LEU A 77 3.90 -7.78 6.29
CA LEU A 77 4.80 -8.94 6.31
C LEU A 77 4.07 -10.26 6.06
N ARG A 78 2.91 -10.48 6.72
CA ARG A 78 2.06 -11.67 6.49
C ARG A 78 1.54 -11.76 5.05
N ASN A 79 1.46 -10.62 4.35
CA ASN A 79 1.07 -10.53 2.94
C ASN A 79 2.25 -10.59 1.96
N GLY A 80 3.46 -10.91 2.45
CA GLY A 80 4.67 -11.03 1.63
C GLY A 80 5.20 -9.68 1.14
N CYS A 81 4.84 -8.58 1.82
CA CYS A 81 5.21 -7.20 1.46
C CYS A 81 4.78 -6.78 0.05
N THR A 82 3.69 -7.38 -0.45
CA THR A 82 3.22 -7.16 -1.83
C THR A 82 2.07 -6.14 -1.94
N GLU A 83 1.70 -5.50 -0.83
CA GLU A 83 0.61 -4.53 -0.73
C GLU A 83 0.94 -3.49 0.36
N LEU A 84 0.71 -2.20 0.08
CA LEU A 84 0.84 -1.10 1.05
C LEU A 84 -0.26 -1.15 2.13
N GLY A 85 -1.42 -1.73 1.81
CA GLY A 85 -2.57 -1.79 2.72
C GLY A 85 -2.97 -0.40 3.22
N LEU A 86 -3.13 -0.27 4.54
CA LEU A 86 -3.43 0.98 5.23
C LEU A 86 -2.24 1.50 6.04
N LEU A 87 -1.00 1.12 5.70
CA LEU A 87 0.17 1.67 6.38
C LEU A 87 0.15 3.21 6.31
N PRO A 88 0.49 3.92 7.41
CA PRO A 88 0.74 5.35 7.35
C PRO A 88 1.87 5.60 6.35
N ARG A 89 1.77 6.68 5.59
CA ARG A 89 2.67 6.97 4.47
C ARG A 89 2.72 8.46 4.21
N LEU A 90 3.84 8.92 3.67
CA LEU A 90 4.00 10.33 3.31
C LEU A 90 3.30 10.68 2.00
N TYR A 91 3.33 9.78 1.01
CA TYR A 91 2.67 9.98 -0.28
C TYR A 91 1.16 9.75 -0.14
N TYR A 92 0.35 10.78 -0.41
CA TYR A 92 -1.09 10.81 -0.09
C TYR A 92 -1.43 10.58 1.39
N GLY A 93 -0.51 10.94 2.29
CA GLY A 93 -0.76 10.98 3.72
C GLY A 93 -0.04 12.14 4.37
N ILE A 94 -0.30 12.32 5.66
CA ILE A 94 0.27 13.42 6.45
C ILE A 94 0.97 12.79 7.65
N ILE A 95 2.25 13.10 7.84
CA ILE A 95 3.06 12.57 8.95
C ILE A 95 3.65 13.75 9.74
N LYS A 96 3.64 13.65 11.06
CA LYS A 96 4.28 14.59 11.99
C LYS A 96 5.79 14.58 11.73
N ARG A 97 6.37 15.78 11.62
CA ARG A 97 7.78 15.95 11.25
C ARG A 97 8.73 15.23 12.21
N THR A 98 8.39 15.14 13.49
CA THR A 98 9.20 14.45 14.50
C THR A 98 9.34 12.96 14.19
N CYS A 99 8.28 12.26 13.78
CA CYS A 99 8.35 10.85 13.38
C CYS A 99 9.27 10.64 12.15
N LEU A 100 9.23 11.56 11.19
CA LEU A 100 10.12 11.52 10.02
C LEU A 100 11.58 11.77 10.39
N ILE A 101 11.84 12.65 11.35
CA ILE A 101 13.19 12.90 11.86
C ILE A 101 13.72 11.67 12.59
N GLU A 102 12.91 11.02 13.42
CA GLU A 102 13.28 9.75 14.06
C GLU A 102 13.62 8.69 13.02
N LEU A 103 12.81 8.56 11.96
CA LEU A 103 13.14 7.70 10.82
C LEU A 103 14.49 8.07 10.18
N LYS A 104 14.72 9.35 9.88
CA LYS A 104 15.98 9.79 9.28
C LYS A 104 17.17 9.53 10.20
N ASN A 105 17.01 9.71 11.51
CA ASN A 105 18.06 9.44 12.49
C ASN A 105 18.38 7.94 12.57
N ALA A 106 17.37 7.08 12.52
CA ALA A 106 17.55 5.64 12.52
C ALA A 106 18.14 5.10 11.21
N ALA A 107 17.64 5.57 10.07
CA ALA A 107 17.93 4.99 8.75
C ALA A 107 18.90 5.80 7.88
N GLY A 108 19.33 6.98 8.32
CA GLY A 108 20.13 7.94 7.55
C GLY A 108 19.37 8.65 6.41
N THR A 109 18.11 8.29 6.15
CA THR A 109 17.28 8.82 5.06
C THR A 109 15.78 8.73 5.39
N PHE A 110 14.95 9.54 4.74
CA PHE A 110 13.49 9.45 4.85
C PHE A 110 12.87 8.33 3.99
N PHE A 111 13.64 7.80 3.03
CA PHE A 111 13.18 6.80 2.05
C PHE A 111 14.18 5.62 1.99
N PRO A 112 14.16 4.71 2.97
CA PRO A 112 15.19 3.68 3.12
C PRO A 112 14.99 2.45 2.21
N GLY A 113 14.73 2.65 0.92
CA GLY A 113 14.57 1.54 -0.03
C GLY A 113 14.26 1.99 -1.46
N PRO A 114 14.32 1.06 -2.44
CA PRO A 114 14.21 1.39 -3.86
C PRO A 114 12.80 1.77 -4.33
N SER A 115 11.75 1.45 -3.57
CA SER A 115 10.41 2.01 -3.72
C SER A 115 10.18 3.03 -2.60
N PRO A 116 10.25 4.34 -2.89
CA PRO A 116 10.09 5.38 -1.87
C PRO A 116 8.78 5.23 -1.08
N ASP A 117 7.68 4.91 -1.75
CA ASP A 117 6.36 4.78 -1.12
C ASP A 117 6.32 3.64 -0.11
N MET A 118 6.78 2.45 -0.50
CA MET A 118 6.78 1.28 0.38
C MET A 118 7.79 1.42 1.50
N ALA A 119 9.01 1.86 1.19
CA ALA A 119 10.06 2.02 2.17
C ALA A 119 9.66 3.05 3.24
N ASN A 120 9.16 4.22 2.83
CA ASN A 120 8.71 5.25 3.76
C ASN A 120 7.50 4.78 4.58
N ALA A 121 6.47 4.22 3.94
CA ALA A 121 5.27 3.79 4.65
C ALA A 121 5.58 2.74 5.72
N PHE A 122 6.38 1.74 5.36
CA PHE A 122 6.75 0.68 6.30
C PHE A 122 7.66 1.20 7.41
N SER A 123 8.72 1.95 7.09
CA SER A 123 9.69 2.41 8.10
C SER A 123 9.18 3.55 8.99
N ALA A 124 8.37 4.47 8.47
CA ALA A 124 7.77 5.52 9.28
C ALA A 124 6.84 4.95 10.36
N SER A 125 6.20 3.81 10.07
CA SER A 125 5.32 3.11 11.01
C SER A 125 6.03 2.66 12.29
N PHE A 126 7.38 2.56 12.33
CA PHE A 126 8.12 2.29 13.57
C PHE A 126 7.98 3.42 14.60
N PHE A 127 7.81 4.65 14.14
CA PHE A 127 7.88 5.86 14.95
C PHE A 127 6.52 6.56 15.11
N ILE A 128 5.47 5.98 14.53
CA ILE A 128 4.10 6.48 14.60
C ILE A 128 3.35 5.68 15.67
N LYS A 129 2.64 6.37 16.56
CA LYS A 129 1.84 5.76 17.64
C LYS A 129 0.37 6.14 17.50
N LYS A 130 0.08 7.42 17.29
CA LYS A 130 -1.28 7.95 17.14
C LYS A 130 -1.63 8.12 15.66
N TYR A 131 -2.26 7.10 15.09
CA TYR A 131 -2.55 7.04 13.66
C TYR A 131 -4.04 6.92 13.36
N TRP A 132 -4.55 7.82 12.51
CA TRP A 132 -5.91 7.75 12.00
C TRP A 132 -5.92 7.44 10.50
N HIS A 133 -6.86 6.61 10.10
CA HIS A 133 -7.25 6.46 8.71
C HIS A 133 -8.64 7.06 8.50
N ILE A 134 -8.77 7.90 7.47
CA ILE A 134 -10.05 8.49 7.08
C ILE A 134 -10.35 8.17 5.61
N SER A 135 -11.57 7.82 5.26
CA SER A 135 -11.94 7.55 3.87
C SER A 135 -12.26 8.81 3.06
N TYR A 136 -12.25 9.99 3.69
CA TYR A 136 -12.47 11.25 3.00
C TYR A 136 -11.32 11.57 2.04
N PRO A 137 -11.59 11.88 0.75
CA PRO A 137 -10.55 12.03 -0.25
C PRO A 137 -9.91 13.42 -0.22
N ILE A 138 -8.97 13.64 0.72
CA ILE A 138 -8.20 14.89 0.78
C ILE A 138 -7.26 15.02 -0.42
N PHE A 139 -6.66 13.91 -0.85
CA PHE A 139 -5.77 13.90 -2.01
C PHE A 139 -6.55 13.55 -3.28
N ILE A 140 -6.13 14.13 -4.39
CA ILE A 140 -6.64 13.82 -5.73
C ILE A 140 -5.44 13.29 -6.53
N ALA A 141 -5.45 11.98 -6.74
CA ALA A 141 -4.41 11.26 -7.44
C ALA A 141 -4.51 11.46 -8.95
N GLY A 142 -3.53 12.15 -9.52
CA GLY A 142 -3.33 12.28 -10.95
C GLY A 142 -2.93 10.97 -11.56
N ASN A 143 -3.57 10.62 -12.66
CA ASN A 143 -3.06 9.59 -13.55
C ASN A 143 -2.82 10.22 -14.91
N SER A 144 -1.58 10.16 -15.38
CA SER A 144 -1.19 10.52 -16.74
C SER A 144 -0.63 9.31 -17.49
N PRO A 145 -0.59 9.32 -18.84
CA PRO A 145 -0.01 8.22 -19.61
C PRO A 145 1.47 7.93 -19.29
N SER A 146 2.20 8.94 -18.81
CA SER A 146 3.62 8.88 -18.43
C SER A 146 3.86 8.49 -16.97
N SER A 147 2.83 8.49 -16.11
CA SER A 147 3.03 8.16 -14.69
C SER A 147 3.29 6.67 -14.47
N ALA A 148 3.92 6.34 -13.34
CA ALA A 148 4.14 4.96 -12.94
C ALA A 148 2.80 4.18 -12.85
N ALA A 149 1.74 4.83 -12.38
CA ALA A 149 0.40 4.26 -12.37
C ALA A 149 -0.15 4.01 -13.79
N GLY A 150 0.07 4.94 -14.72
CA GLY A 150 -0.26 4.79 -16.15
C GLY A 150 0.45 3.62 -16.82
N LEU A 151 1.76 3.45 -16.57
CA LEU A 151 2.54 2.29 -17.03
C LEU A 151 2.06 0.97 -16.40
N GLY A 152 1.63 1.02 -15.14
CA GLY A 152 1.10 -0.14 -14.41
C GLY A 152 -0.20 -0.64 -15.02
N LEU A 153 -1.09 0.29 -15.38
CA LEU A 153 -2.33 0.01 -16.11
C LEU A 153 -2.09 -0.60 -17.50
N GLN A 154 -0.93 -0.38 -18.11
CA GLN A 154 -0.52 -0.97 -19.39
C GLN A 154 0.18 -2.33 -19.28
N GLY A 155 0.46 -2.82 -18.06
CA GLY A 155 1.13 -4.12 -17.84
C GLY A 155 2.62 -4.12 -18.24
N ARG A 156 3.25 -2.95 -18.33
CA ARG A 156 4.67 -2.79 -18.67
C ARG A 156 5.59 -2.69 -17.44
N HIS A 157 5.04 -2.91 -16.24
CA HIS A 157 5.73 -2.85 -14.94
C HIS A 157 6.50 -4.13 -14.58
N VAL A 158 7.15 -4.77 -15.56
CA VAL A 158 7.90 -6.01 -15.32
C VAL A 158 9.17 -6.06 -16.18
N GLY A 159 10.31 -6.45 -15.61
CA GLY A 159 11.56 -6.58 -16.35
C GLY A 159 12.75 -7.10 -15.54
N ALA A 160 13.92 -7.21 -16.16
CA ALA A 160 15.15 -7.55 -15.46
C ALA A 160 15.61 -6.38 -14.58
N ILE A 161 16.03 -6.65 -13.34
CA ILE A 161 16.46 -5.63 -12.36
C ILE A 161 17.67 -4.85 -12.89
N GLU A 162 18.55 -5.52 -13.62
CA GLU A 162 19.79 -4.98 -14.19
C GLU A 162 19.50 -3.90 -15.24
N LYS A 163 18.35 -3.96 -15.91
CA LYS A 163 17.93 -3.00 -16.95
C LYS A 163 17.25 -1.75 -16.39
N MET A 164 17.01 -1.69 -15.07
CA MET A 164 16.31 -0.57 -14.44
C MET A 164 17.31 0.50 -13.98
N ASN A 165 17.36 1.62 -14.69
CA ASN A 165 18.30 2.72 -14.41
C ASN A 165 17.96 3.48 -13.13
N PHE A 166 16.68 3.49 -12.72
CA PHE A 166 16.21 4.16 -11.51
C PHE A 166 16.43 3.34 -10.23
N ILE A 167 16.82 2.06 -10.34
CA ILE A 167 17.19 1.24 -9.18
C ILE A 167 18.68 1.43 -8.91
N SER A 168 19.03 1.78 -7.67
CA SER A 168 20.42 2.01 -7.27
C SER A 168 21.31 0.76 -7.40
N ASP A 169 22.60 0.96 -7.66
CA ASP A 169 23.57 -0.14 -7.69
C ASP A 169 23.75 -0.80 -6.32
N TYR A 170 23.49 -0.06 -5.24
CA TYR A 170 23.43 -0.64 -3.90
C TYR A 170 22.33 -1.70 -3.82
N THR A 171 21.10 -1.38 -4.23
CA THR A 171 19.97 -2.32 -4.21
C THR A 171 20.21 -3.51 -5.13
N LYS A 172 20.77 -3.29 -6.33
CA LYS A 172 21.05 -4.37 -7.29
C LYS A 172 22.06 -5.40 -6.75
N ARG A 173 23.06 -4.93 -5.99
CA ARG A 173 24.08 -5.76 -5.34
C ARG A 173 23.59 -6.42 -4.05
N ASN A 174 22.84 -5.69 -3.24
CA ASN A 174 22.33 -6.14 -1.93
C ASN A 174 20.90 -6.68 -2.01
N TRP A 175 20.59 -7.38 -3.10
CA TRP A 175 19.28 -7.98 -3.29
C TRP A 175 19.09 -9.17 -2.36
N ASN A 176 18.00 -9.20 -1.59
CA ASN A 176 17.75 -10.30 -0.68
C ASN A 176 17.52 -11.61 -1.45
N ILE A 177 18.25 -12.67 -1.11
CA ILE A 177 18.23 -13.93 -1.87
C ILE A 177 16.86 -14.63 -1.84
N PHE A 178 16.05 -14.37 -0.80
CA PHE A 178 14.70 -14.91 -0.64
C PHE A 178 13.65 -14.10 -1.42
N ILE A 179 14.04 -13.01 -2.08
CA ILE A 179 13.15 -12.25 -2.95
C ILE A 179 13.51 -12.56 -4.41
N PRO A 180 12.54 -12.97 -5.26
CA PRO A 180 12.82 -13.21 -6.67
C PRO A 180 13.44 -11.99 -7.36
N LYS A 181 14.60 -12.17 -8.00
CA LYS A 181 15.40 -11.07 -8.57
C LYS A 181 14.92 -10.66 -9.97
N PHE A 182 13.72 -10.12 -10.06
CA PHE A 182 13.20 -9.42 -11.24
C PHE A 182 12.42 -8.19 -10.78
N TRP A 183 12.25 -7.20 -11.64
CA TRP A 183 11.49 -6.00 -11.32
C TRP A 183 10.00 -6.28 -11.52
N SER A 184 9.23 -6.11 -10.44
CA SER A 184 7.77 -5.95 -10.44
C SER A 184 7.37 -5.17 -9.18
N GLY A 185 6.10 -4.77 -9.08
CA GLY A 185 5.58 -4.15 -7.86
C GLY A 185 5.76 -5.04 -6.61
N GLU A 186 5.55 -6.35 -6.74
CA GLU A 186 5.68 -7.30 -5.63
C GLU A 186 7.12 -7.42 -5.14
N THR A 187 8.08 -7.60 -6.05
CA THR A 187 9.48 -7.84 -5.70
C THR A 187 10.17 -6.56 -5.23
N ILE A 188 9.87 -5.41 -5.85
CA ILE A 188 10.46 -4.13 -5.44
C ILE A 188 9.93 -3.67 -4.09
N TRP A 189 8.65 -3.91 -3.80
CA TRP A 189 8.09 -3.59 -2.48
C TRP A 189 8.65 -4.51 -1.40
N ALA A 190 8.76 -5.81 -1.65
CA ALA A 190 9.41 -6.73 -0.70
C ALA A 190 10.87 -6.33 -0.43
N GLN A 191 11.63 -5.99 -1.47
CA GLN A 191 13.02 -5.52 -1.31
C GLN A 191 13.07 -4.18 -0.56
N SER A 192 12.08 -3.31 -0.76
CA SER A 192 12.00 -2.03 -0.04
C SER A 192 11.71 -2.20 1.43
N VAL A 193 10.86 -3.14 1.81
CA VAL A 193 10.63 -3.48 3.22
C VAL A 193 11.89 -4.10 3.84
N TYR A 194 12.60 -4.97 3.11
CA TYR A 194 13.88 -5.52 3.57
C TYR A 194 14.91 -4.43 3.85
N GLU A 195 15.16 -3.54 2.89
CA GLU A 195 16.11 -2.43 3.07
C GLU A 195 15.66 -1.46 4.16
N ALA A 196 14.36 -1.22 4.29
CA ALA A 196 13.79 -0.39 5.35
C ALA A 196 14.06 -0.98 6.74
N CYS A 197 13.83 -2.28 6.92
CA CYS A 197 14.17 -2.97 8.17
C CYS A 197 15.68 -2.91 8.46
N LEU A 198 16.52 -3.16 7.45
CA LEU A 198 17.97 -3.16 7.59
C LEU A 198 18.52 -1.78 7.96
N LYS A 199 18.12 -0.74 7.24
CA LYS A 199 18.64 0.61 7.48
C LYS A 199 18.12 1.17 8.81
N SER A 200 16.91 0.84 9.22
CA SER A 200 16.32 1.34 10.46
C SER A 200 16.69 0.53 11.72
N GLY A 201 17.52 -0.52 11.62
CA GLY A 201 17.91 -1.35 12.77
C GLY A 201 16.83 -2.33 13.27
N PHE A 202 15.92 -2.74 12.38
CA PHE A 202 14.83 -3.68 12.65
C PHE A 202 14.92 -4.94 11.78
N GLU A 203 16.13 -5.43 11.49
CA GLU A 203 16.42 -6.56 10.59
C GLU A 203 15.60 -7.80 10.94
N LYS A 204 15.56 -8.14 12.23
CA LYS A 204 14.86 -9.32 12.77
C LYS A 204 13.36 -9.30 12.46
N LEU A 205 12.77 -8.12 12.27
CA LEU A 205 11.35 -8.02 11.95
C LEU A 205 11.06 -8.62 10.56
N PHE A 206 11.99 -8.47 9.60
CA PHE A 206 11.81 -8.97 8.24
C PHE A 206 11.81 -10.50 8.16
N GLU A 207 12.37 -11.20 9.15
CA GLU A 207 12.31 -12.67 9.25
C GLU A 207 10.86 -13.19 9.33
N LYS A 208 9.92 -12.35 9.78
CA LYS A 208 8.48 -12.67 9.82
C LYS A 208 7.79 -12.55 8.47
N ASN A 209 8.50 -12.15 7.41
CA ASN A 209 7.93 -12.00 6.08
C ASN A 209 7.43 -13.35 5.52
N ASN A 210 6.23 -13.35 4.96
CA ASN A 210 5.65 -14.54 4.33
C ASN A 210 6.14 -14.68 2.88
N PHE A 211 7.35 -15.22 2.72
CA PHE A 211 7.95 -15.47 1.41
C PHE A 211 7.14 -16.44 0.55
N LEU A 212 6.48 -17.43 1.15
CA LEU A 212 5.65 -18.39 0.41
C LEU A 212 4.48 -17.70 -0.31
N LYS A 213 3.86 -16.72 0.35
CA LYS A 213 2.80 -15.90 -0.25
C LYS A 213 3.33 -14.97 -1.34
N LEU A 214 4.53 -14.41 -1.17
CA LEU A 214 5.23 -13.65 -2.22
C LEU A 214 5.48 -14.53 -3.45
N TYR A 215 6.02 -15.74 -3.28
CA TYR A 215 6.30 -16.68 -4.38
C TYR A 215 5.02 -17.07 -5.12
N ALA A 216 3.96 -17.41 -4.38
CA ALA A 216 2.66 -17.75 -4.97
C ALA A 216 2.10 -16.59 -5.80
N LYS A 217 2.14 -15.35 -5.28
CA LYS A 217 1.70 -14.16 -6.03
C LYS A 217 2.54 -13.98 -7.30
N CYS A 218 3.87 -14.07 -7.20
CA CYS A 218 4.76 -13.97 -8.34
C CYS A 218 4.51 -15.07 -9.39
N LEU A 219 4.23 -16.31 -9.00
CA LEU A 219 3.93 -17.40 -9.94
C LEU A 219 2.61 -17.16 -10.70
N VAL A 220 1.60 -16.58 -10.04
CA VAL A 220 0.29 -16.30 -10.66
C VAL A 220 0.35 -15.11 -11.63
N PHE A 221 1.12 -14.07 -11.30
CA PHE A 221 1.16 -12.83 -12.10
C PHE A 221 2.35 -12.74 -13.05
N HIS A 222 3.46 -13.42 -12.75
CA HIS A 222 4.76 -13.29 -13.44
C HIS A 222 5.39 -14.65 -13.76
N PHE A 223 4.58 -15.61 -14.24
CA PHE A 223 5.02 -16.99 -14.52
C PHE A 223 6.20 -17.10 -15.51
N SER A 224 6.42 -16.09 -16.37
CA SER A 224 7.60 -16.00 -17.23
C SER A 224 8.91 -15.98 -16.44
N PHE A 225 8.90 -15.49 -15.20
CA PHE A 225 10.06 -15.42 -14.30
C PHE A 225 10.14 -16.60 -13.32
N ARG A 226 9.41 -17.70 -13.56
CA ARG A 226 9.36 -18.88 -12.68
C ARG A 226 10.72 -19.44 -12.27
N SER A 227 11.72 -19.40 -13.15
CA SER A 227 13.07 -19.88 -12.82
C SER A 227 13.69 -19.08 -11.67
N LEU A 228 13.59 -17.75 -11.71
CA LEU A 228 14.06 -16.87 -10.64
C LEU A 228 13.26 -17.07 -9.35
N ILE A 229 11.94 -17.27 -9.46
CA ILE A 229 11.08 -17.54 -8.32
C ILE A 229 11.48 -18.86 -7.64
N PHE A 230 11.69 -19.92 -8.42
CA PHE A 230 12.13 -21.21 -7.89
C PHE A 230 13.53 -21.16 -7.28
N ASN A 231 14.44 -20.32 -7.80
CA ASN A 231 15.76 -20.13 -7.20
C ASN A 231 15.67 -19.53 -5.79
N SER A 232 14.87 -18.47 -5.60
CA SER A 232 14.63 -17.89 -4.27
C SER A 232 13.90 -18.86 -3.34
N PHE A 233 12.92 -19.61 -3.84
CA PHE A 233 12.25 -20.66 -3.06
C PHE A 233 13.21 -21.76 -2.60
N LYS A 234 14.12 -22.23 -3.48
CA LYS A 234 15.16 -23.20 -3.12
C LYS A 234 16.10 -22.65 -2.06
N ALA A 235 16.51 -21.38 -2.17
CA ALA A 235 17.33 -20.72 -1.16
C ALA A 235 16.63 -20.66 0.20
N TYR A 236 15.35 -20.27 0.22
CA TYR A 236 14.52 -20.21 1.43
C TYR A 236 14.37 -21.58 2.11
N ASN A 237 14.23 -22.65 1.32
CA ASN A 237 14.05 -24.02 1.83
C ASN A 237 15.36 -24.79 2.08
N ARG A 238 16.53 -24.15 1.92
CA ARG A 238 17.82 -24.86 1.98
C ARG A 238 18.01 -25.63 3.28
N ASN A 239 17.59 -25.04 4.40
CA ASN A 239 17.75 -25.59 5.74
C ASN A 239 16.50 -26.33 6.25
N SER A 240 15.43 -26.41 5.46
CA SER A 240 14.21 -27.11 5.86
C SER A 240 14.37 -28.63 5.70
N ASN A 241 13.85 -29.40 6.66
CA ASN A 241 13.72 -30.85 6.54
C ASN A 241 12.68 -31.24 5.47
N ILE A 242 12.57 -32.54 5.17
CA ILE A 242 11.67 -33.04 4.11
C ILE A 242 10.20 -32.66 4.38
N ILE A 243 9.74 -32.82 5.62
CA ILE A 243 8.36 -32.47 6.02
C ILE A 243 8.11 -30.97 5.83
N GLY A 244 9.02 -30.11 6.27
CA GLY A 244 8.93 -28.66 6.10
C GLY A 244 8.94 -28.23 4.62
N LYS A 245 9.71 -28.92 3.77
CA LYS A 245 9.68 -28.68 2.31
C LYS A 245 8.31 -29.01 1.72
N ILE A 246 7.71 -30.14 2.10
CA ILE A 246 6.36 -30.54 1.65
C ILE A 246 5.30 -29.55 2.14
N ASP A 247 5.35 -29.15 3.42
CA ASP A 247 4.46 -28.15 3.98
C ASP A 247 4.57 -26.80 3.25
N ASN A 248 5.79 -26.35 2.94
CA ASN A 248 6.00 -25.12 2.19
C ASN A 248 5.46 -25.20 0.76
N ILE A 249 5.56 -26.35 0.08
CA ILE A 249 4.93 -26.58 -1.23
C ILE A 249 3.40 -26.50 -1.11
N ASN A 250 2.81 -27.17 -0.13
CA ASN A 250 1.36 -27.16 0.10
C ASN A 250 0.84 -25.74 0.38
N LYS A 251 1.55 -24.95 1.19
CA LYS A 251 1.23 -23.54 1.44
C LYS A 251 1.29 -22.68 0.18
N ILE A 252 2.31 -22.87 -0.67
CA ILE A 252 2.39 -22.17 -1.96
C ILE A 252 1.20 -22.54 -2.84
N LEU A 253 0.89 -23.83 -2.98
CA LEU A 253 -0.26 -24.30 -3.76
C LEU A 253 -1.58 -23.71 -3.26
N PHE A 254 -1.78 -23.70 -1.94
CA PHE A 254 -2.93 -23.05 -1.30
C PHE A 254 -3.03 -21.57 -1.67
N TYR A 255 -1.93 -20.81 -1.56
CA TYR A 255 -1.92 -19.39 -1.94
C TYR A 255 -2.12 -19.16 -3.44
N ILE A 256 -1.59 -20.04 -4.30
CA ILE A 256 -1.82 -19.99 -5.75
C ILE A 256 -3.31 -20.13 -6.04
N ILE A 257 -3.97 -21.14 -5.46
CA ILE A 257 -5.42 -21.35 -5.61
C ILE A 257 -6.18 -20.10 -5.13
N LEU A 258 -5.81 -19.56 -3.98
CA LEU A 258 -6.44 -18.35 -3.42
C LEU A 258 -6.29 -17.13 -4.35
N PHE A 259 -5.12 -16.91 -4.94
CA PHE A 259 -4.90 -15.79 -5.87
C PHE A 259 -5.61 -15.99 -7.21
N ILE A 260 -5.64 -17.21 -7.74
CA ILE A 260 -6.39 -17.54 -8.97
C ILE A 260 -7.89 -17.31 -8.74
N ASN A 261 -8.44 -17.78 -7.63
CA ASN A 261 -9.84 -17.57 -7.27
C ASN A 261 -10.16 -16.08 -7.11
N LYS A 262 -9.33 -15.33 -6.39
CA LYS A 262 -9.48 -13.87 -6.24
C LYS A 262 -9.51 -13.18 -7.61
N ARG A 263 -8.62 -13.59 -8.53
CA ARG A 263 -8.58 -13.07 -9.90
C ARG A 263 -9.83 -13.44 -10.71
N ALA A 264 -10.31 -14.68 -10.60
CA ALA A 264 -11.53 -15.13 -11.28
C ALA A 264 -12.76 -14.33 -10.80
N VAL A 265 -12.87 -14.10 -9.50
CA VAL A 265 -13.93 -13.26 -8.90
C VAL A 265 -13.85 -11.83 -9.42
N TYR A 266 -12.67 -11.19 -9.43
CA TYR A 266 -12.54 -9.84 -9.98
C TYR A 266 -12.87 -9.76 -11.47
N PHE A 267 -12.45 -10.76 -12.25
CA PHE A 267 -12.81 -10.84 -13.66
C PHE A 267 -14.33 -10.92 -13.85
N PHE A 268 -15.00 -11.76 -13.05
CA PHE A 268 -16.46 -11.88 -13.09
C PHE A 268 -17.17 -10.59 -12.69
N ILE A 269 -16.78 -9.97 -11.56
CA ILE A 269 -17.34 -8.69 -11.10
C ILE A 269 -17.17 -7.61 -12.16
N ASN A 270 -15.98 -7.50 -12.77
CA ASN A 270 -15.72 -6.51 -13.81
C ASN A 270 -16.56 -6.79 -15.07
N ARG A 271 -16.74 -8.06 -15.45
CA ARG A 271 -17.58 -8.45 -16.59
C ARG A 271 -19.06 -8.15 -16.34
N VAL A 272 -19.58 -8.43 -15.15
CA VAL A 272 -20.96 -8.08 -14.76
C VAL A 272 -21.17 -6.57 -14.78
N LYS A 273 -20.21 -5.79 -14.25
CA LYS A 273 -20.26 -4.31 -14.32
C LYS A 273 -20.28 -3.78 -15.75
N MET A 274 -19.61 -4.47 -16.70
CA MET A 274 -19.65 -4.12 -18.11
C MET A 274 -20.98 -4.45 -18.79
N LEU A 275 -21.63 -5.55 -18.40
CA LEU A 275 -22.90 -5.99 -19.00
C LEU A 275 -24.12 -5.20 -18.51
N ASN A 276 -23.98 -4.34 -17.49
CA ASN A 276 -25.07 -3.52 -16.95
C ASN A 276 -24.77 -2.00 -17.03
N PRO A 277 -24.75 -1.41 -18.25
CA PRO A 277 -24.41 0.00 -18.46
C PRO A 277 -25.44 0.99 -17.85
N PHE A 278 -26.66 0.55 -17.54
CA PHE A 278 -27.67 1.40 -16.89
C PHE A 278 -27.36 1.74 -15.42
N ALA A 279 -26.52 0.95 -14.75
CA ALA A 279 -26.03 1.26 -13.40
C ALA A 279 -25.05 2.45 -13.38
N GLN A 280 -24.39 2.77 -14.51
CA GLN A 280 -23.49 3.92 -14.61
C GLN A 280 -24.26 5.24 -14.77
N LYS A 281 -25.41 5.24 -15.47
CA LYS A 281 -26.17 6.47 -15.80
C LYS A 281 -26.98 7.04 -14.62
N LYS A 282 -27.44 6.21 -13.68
CA LYS A 282 -28.20 6.67 -12.51
C LYS A 282 -27.31 7.29 -11.42
N GLN A 283 -25.98 7.17 -11.58
CA GLN A 283 -25.00 7.56 -10.59
C GLN A 283 -24.47 9.00 -10.76
N SER A 284 -24.81 9.73 -11.83
CA SER A 284 -24.27 11.06 -12.12
C SER A 284 -25.02 12.25 -11.51
N ASN A 285 -26.25 12.06 -10.99
CA ASN A 285 -27.18 13.18 -10.72
C ASN A 285 -27.59 13.37 -9.23
N GLN A 286 -26.70 13.15 -8.27
CA GLN A 286 -26.95 13.61 -6.89
C GLN A 286 -25.73 14.36 -6.36
N SER A 287 -25.92 15.67 -6.23
CA SER A 287 -25.01 16.65 -5.64
C SER A 287 -24.58 16.23 -4.24
N ALA A 288 -23.27 16.16 -4.00
CA ALA A 288 -22.69 15.96 -2.68
C ALA A 288 -22.99 17.17 -1.79
N SER A 289 -23.68 16.96 -0.67
CA SER A 289 -23.83 17.96 0.38
C SER A 289 -22.49 18.13 1.12
N PHE A 290 -22.09 19.39 1.35
CA PHE A 290 -20.89 19.75 2.08
C PHE A 290 -20.93 19.19 3.52
N PHE A 291 -19.88 18.47 3.90
CA PHE A 291 -19.70 17.91 5.25
C PHE A 291 -19.13 19.02 6.15
N SER A 292 -19.78 19.33 7.27
CA SER A 292 -19.38 20.41 8.17
C SER A 292 -18.46 19.92 9.29
N ILE A 293 -17.74 20.84 9.94
CA ILE A 293 -16.87 20.57 11.11
C ILE A 293 -17.61 19.82 12.23
N HIS A 294 -18.92 20.08 12.39
CA HIS A 294 -19.74 19.40 13.39
C HIS A 294 -19.90 17.89 13.13
N ASP A 295 -19.85 17.47 11.87
CA ASP A 295 -20.00 16.06 11.51
C ASP A 295 -18.70 15.27 11.77
N ALA A 296 -17.54 15.91 11.64
CA ALA A 296 -16.25 15.33 12.01
C ALA A 296 -16.08 15.24 13.53
N GLU A 297 -16.48 16.27 14.29
CA GLU A 297 -16.42 16.27 15.76
C GLU A 297 -17.39 15.26 16.40
N ARG A 298 -18.60 15.08 15.83
CA ARG A 298 -19.56 14.04 16.27
C ARG A 298 -19.03 12.62 16.11
N LEU A 299 -18.22 12.36 15.08
CA LEU A 299 -17.66 11.02 14.86
C LEU A 299 -16.48 10.72 15.79
N VAL A 300 -15.73 11.75 16.21
CA VAL A 300 -14.63 11.59 17.18
C VAL A 300 -15.16 11.38 18.60
N SER A 301 -16.22 12.08 19.01
CA SER A 301 -16.79 11.95 20.36
C SER A 301 -17.44 10.58 20.63
N VAL A 302 -17.95 9.89 19.61
CA VAL A 302 -18.54 8.54 19.72
C VAL A 302 -17.48 7.44 19.90
N ASN A 303 -16.28 7.62 19.33
CA ASN A 303 -15.19 6.64 19.47
C ASN A 303 -14.35 6.84 20.75
N VAL A 304 -14.30 8.06 21.30
CA VAL A 304 -13.61 8.30 22.58
C VAL A 304 -14.43 7.77 23.77
N SER A 305 -15.77 7.80 23.70
CA SER A 305 -16.64 7.28 24.77
C SER A 305 -16.79 5.75 24.79
N SER A 306 -16.45 5.06 23.71
CA SER A 306 -16.51 3.58 23.60
C SER A 306 -15.19 2.87 23.95
N ASN A 307 -14.12 3.62 24.24
CA ASN A 307 -12.79 3.08 24.54
C ASN A 307 -12.60 2.50 25.95
N ASN A 308 -13.65 2.37 26.76
CA ASN A 308 -13.53 1.78 28.11
C ASN A 308 -13.76 0.26 28.18
N ASN A 309 -14.07 -0.45 27.08
CA ASN A 309 -14.46 -1.87 27.17
C ASN A 309 -13.86 -2.86 26.14
N PHE A 310 -12.79 -2.50 25.41
CA PHE A 310 -12.16 -3.41 24.42
C PHE A 310 -10.82 -4.02 24.88
N PHE A 311 -10.62 -4.17 26.20
CA PHE A 311 -9.56 -5.00 26.78
C PHE A 311 -10.15 -6.32 27.31
N ALA A 312 -10.59 -7.19 26.42
CA ALA A 312 -10.77 -8.61 26.69
C ALA A 312 -10.98 -9.33 25.36
N VAL A 313 -10.59 -10.59 25.28
CA VAL A 313 -10.71 -11.49 24.11
C VAL A 313 -9.53 -11.39 23.13
N CYS A 314 -8.39 -11.93 23.56
CA CYS A 314 -7.62 -12.89 22.75
C CYS A 314 -6.56 -13.58 23.64
N GLU A 315 -7.03 -14.35 24.64
CA GLU A 315 -6.33 -15.53 25.13
C GLU A 315 -7.17 -16.75 24.78
N ARG A 316 -6.67 -17.54 23.82
CA ARG A 316 -6.77 -19.00 23.68
C ARG A 316 -6.24 -19.43 22.32
#